data_AF-A0AAW2AUR4-F1
#
_entry.id   AF-A0AAW2AUR4-F1
#
_cell.length_a   1.000
_cell.length_b   1.000
_cell.length_c   1.000
_cell.angle_alpha   90.00
_cell.angle_beta   90.00
_cell.angle_gamma   90.00
#
_symmetry.space_group_name_H-M   'P 1'
#
loop_
_entity.id
_entity.type
_entity.pdbx_description
1 polymer ?
#
loop_
_entity_poly.entity_id
_entity_poly.type
_entity_poly.pdbx_seq_one_letter_code
_entity_poly.pdbx_strand_id
1 'polypeptide(L)'
;MSKEKDLLKKVHKFLTESNVFSSFPLSLLLLGLEQIIEIEFFLCPCIYELNALLTVFIFIGPALFIFALMYLLLRPFKRGCCCAESNDNTEKKKKKKKNCPKAFASCLIPPVMWIFILLLDGDYVACGMTDWKGVYVFDNPLNRSWCKPTEGIRNETELRDLTRKYIHQSQLSGYVMISIVSVLLVVSVGIYDGYKKLKGTAGTQNGGQSRRQDQEQSEEQL
;
A
#
# COMPACT_ATOMS: atom_id res chain seq x y z
N MET A 1 26.07 -2.74 -15.92
CA MET A 1 24.97 -3.71 -16.17
C MET A 1 25.03 -5.00 -15.33
N SER A 2 26.20 -5.58 -15.01
CA SER A 2 26.29 -6.82 -14.18
C SER A 2 26.14 -6.56 -12.66
N LYS A 3 26.79 -5.52 -12.13
CA LYS A 3 26.72 -5.15 -10.70
C LYS A 3 25.31 -4.81 -10.21
N GLU A 4 24.55 -4.11 -11.05
CA GLU A 4 23.18 -3.68 -10.76
C GLU A 4 22.22 -4.88 -10.64
N LYS A 5 22.38 -5.87 -11.52
CA LYS A 5 21.61 -7.13 -11.47
C LYS A 5 21.99 -7.99 -10.25
N ASP A 6 23.25 -7.94 -9.80
CA ASP A 6 23.70 -8.66 -8.60
C ASP A 6 23.18 -8.03 -7.31
N LEU A 7 23.21 -6.69 -7.23
CA LEU A 7 22.61 -5.92 -6.15
C LEU A 7 21.10 -6.18 -6.06
N LEU A 8 20.38 -6.12 -7.19
CA LEU A 8 18.95 -6.41 -7.23
C LEU A 8 18.63 -7.84 -6.80
N LYS A 9 19.48 -8.82 -7.15
CA LYS A 9 19.31 -10.21 -6.70
C LYS A 9 19.56 -10.37 -5.20
N LYS A 10 20.57 -9.69 -4.64
CA LYS A 10 20.84 -9.71 -3.20
C LYS A 10 19.72 -9.06 -2.41
N VAL A 11 19.22 -7.91 -2.87
CA VAL A 11 18.08 -7.21 -2.28
C VAL A 11 16.82 -8.07 -2.38
N HIS A 12 16.50 -8.63 -3.56
CA HIS A 12 15.37 -9.55 -3.72
C HIS A 12 15.47 -10.75 -2.79
N LYS A 13 16.63 -11.41 -2.71
CA LYS A 13 16.84 -12.55 -1.82
C LYS A 13 16.64 -12.17 -0.36
N PHE A 14 17.19 -11.03 0.06
CA PHE A 14 17.02 -10.49 1.41
C PHE A 14 15.55 -10.19 1.74
N LEU A 15 14.81 -9.61 0.78
CA LEU A 15 13.38 -9.32 0.91
C LEU A 15 12.49 -10.58 0.93
N THR A 16 12.92 -11.66 0.26
CA THR A 16 12.10 -12.88 0.10
C THR A 16 12.36 -13.90 1.22
N GLU A 17 13.58 -14.00 1.74
CA GLU A 17 13.92 -14.97 2.80
C GLU A 17 13.49 -14.50 4.21
N SER A 18 13.24 -13.21 4.39
CA SER A 18 12.84 -12.67 5.69
C SER A 18 11.31 -12.68 5.84
N ASN A 19 10.77 -13.78 6.37
CA ASN A 19 9.41 -13.81 6.94
C ASN A 19 9.18 -12.73 8.04
N VAL A 20 10.25 -12.06 8.47
CA VAL A 20 10.29 -11.03 9.53
C VAL A 20 10.20 -9.60 8.97
N PHE A 21 10.38 -9.36 7.67
CA PHE A 21 10.26 -8.01 7.06
C PHE A 21 8.82 -7.59 6.72
N SER A 22 7.83 -8.31 7.23
CA SER A 22 6.43 -8.19 6.83
C SER A 22 5.74 -6.86 7.19
N SER A 23 6.33 -5.95 7.97
CA SER A 23 5.66 -4.67 8.30
C SER A 23 6.62 -3.62 8.85
N PHE A 24 7.43 -3.98 9.84
CA PHE A 24 8.14 -2.99 10.66
C PHE A 24 9.27 -2.22 9.92
N PRO A 25 10.20 -2.88 9.20
CA PRO A 25 11.30 -2.15 8.56
C PRO A 25 10.86 -1.37 7.32
N LEU A 26 9.82 -1.85 6.64
CA LEU A 26 9.27 -1.19 5.46
C LEU A 26 8.51 0.08 5.88
N SER A 27 7.71 0.01 6.94
CA SER A 27 7.08 1.21 7.52
C SER A 27 8.11 2.23 8.01
N LEU A 28 9.20 1.79 8.66
CA LEU A 28 10.28 2.69 9.09
C LEU A 28 10.99 3.34 7.90
N LEU A 29 11.20 2.61 6.81
CA LEU A 29 11.77 3.15 5.58
C LEU A 29 10.82 4.16 4.91
N LEU A 30 9.51 3.91 4.91
CA LEU A 30 8.52 4.86 4.38
C LEU A 30 8.43 6.14 5.23
N LEU A 31 8.43 6.01 6.55
CA LEU A 31 8.47 7.15 7.48
C LEU A 31 9.78 7.94 7.33
N GLY A 32 10.91 7.26 7.16
CA GLY A 32 12.18 7.92 6.88
C GLY A 32 12.19 8.66 5.54
N LEU A 33 11.58 8.09 4.49
CA LEU A 33 11.49 8.71 3.17
C LEU A 33 10.55 9.91 3.15
N GLU A 34 9.42 9.83 3.84
CA GLU A 34 8.55 10.97 4.10
C GLU A 34 9.33 12.10 4.78
N GLN A 35 10.02 11.80 5.88
CA GLN A 35 10.71 12.84 6.65
C GLN A 35 11.84 13.51 5.86
N ILE A 36 12.50 12.78 4.96
CA ILE A 36 13.51 13.36 4.05
C ILE A 36 12.85 14.26 3.00
N ILE A 37 11.68 13.88 2.46
CA ILE A 37 10.94 14.70 1.49
C ILE A 37 10.42 15.99 2.14
N GLU A 38 9.89 15.90 3.36
CA GLU A 38 9.37 17.05 4.11
C GLU A 38 10.46 18.05 4.49
N ILE A 39 11.58 17.56 5.05
CA ILE A 39 12.66 18.41 5.57
C ILE A 39 13.43 19.11 4.44
N GLU A 40 13.68 18.44 3.31
CA GLU A 40 14.58 18.98 2.27
C GLU A 40 13.85 19.56 1.04
N PHE A 41 12.60 19.19 0.76
CA PHE A 41 12.00 19.48 -0.56
C PHE A 41 10.63 20.15 -0.54
N PHE A 42 9.86 20.08 0.55
CA PHE A 42 8.51 20.64 0.56
C PHE A 42 8.48 22.10 1.02
N LEU A 43 8.27 23.01 0.06
CA LEU A 43 7.85 24.38 0.33
C LEU A 43 6.57 24.66 -0.44
N CYS A 44 5.50 25.03 0.26
CA CYS A 44 4.26 25.41 -0.41
C CYS A 44 4.49 26.75 -1.14
N PRO A 45 4.23 26.84 -2.46
CA PRO A 45 4.48 28.06 -3.22
C PRO A 45 3.50 29.18 -2.84
N CYS A 46 2.45 28.88 -2.06
CA CYS A 46 1.41 29.83 -1.65
C CYS A 46 0.81 30.59 -2.84
N ILE A 47 0.58 29.87 -3.95
CA ILE A 47 -0.06 30.38 -5.17
C ILE A 47 -1.19 29.41 -5.51
N TYR A 48 -2.44 29.85 -5.39
CA TYR A 48 -3.62 28.98 -5.47
C TYR A 48 -3.70 28.15 -6.76
N GLU A 49 -3.24 28.68 -7.90
CA GLU A 49 -3.25 27.99 -9.20
C GLU A 49 -2.34 26.75 -9.22
N LEU A 50 -1.25 26.78 -8.46
CA LEU A 50 -0.26 25.72 -8.41
C LEU A 50 -0.44 24.81 -7.20
N ASN A 51 -0.99 25.32 -6.09
CA ASN A 51 -1.14 24.62 -4.82
C ASN A 51 -1.87 23.27 -4.99
N ALA A 52 -3.04 23.27 -5.64
CA ALA A 52 -3.83 22.06 -5.83
C ALA A 52 -3.10 21.04 -6.73
N LEU A 53 -2.52 21.50 -7.83
CA LEU A 53 -1.81 20.67 -8.79
C LEU A 53 -0.55 20.04 -8.16
N LEU A 54 0.24 20.84 -7.46
CA LEU A 54 1.42 20.39 -6.71
C LEU A 54 1.05 19.34 -5.67
N THR A 55 -0.02 19.58 -4.91
CA THR A 55 -0.52 18.63 -3.90
C THR A 55 -0.88 17.30 -4.55
N VAL A 56 -1.61 17.29 -5.68
CA VAL A 56 -1.93 16.05 -6.40
C VAL A 56 -0.67 15.30 -6.84
N PHE A 57 0.35 16.00 -7.36
CA PHE A 57 1.61 15.37 -7.76
C PHE A 57 2.37 14.78 -6.57
N ILE A 58 2.37 15.43 -5.41
CA ILE A 58 3.01 14.91 -4.19
C ILE A 58 2.29 13.66 -3.66
N PHE A 59 0.96 13.62 -3.77
CA PHE A 59 0.20 12.43 -3.39
C PHE A 59 0.44 11.26 -4.35
N ILE A 60 0.32 11.51 -5.66
CA ILE A 60 0.26 10.45 -6.67
C ILE A 60 1.64 10.05 -7.18
N GLY A 61 2.56 10.99 -7.38
CA GLY A 61 3.88 10.75 -7.96
C GLY A 61 4.70 9.72 -7.19
N PRO A 62 5.01 9.96 -5.90
CA PRO A 62 5.71 9.01 -5.05
C PRO A 62 4.94 7.69 -4.89
N ALA A 63 3.61 7.72 -4.75
CA ALA A 63 2.80 6.50 -4.66
C ALA A 63 2.96 5.61 -5.90
N LEU A 64 2.90 6.18 -7.11
CA LEU A 64 3.10 5.45 -8.36
C LEU A 64 4.54 4.95 -8.53
N PHE A 65 5.53 5.76 -8.12
CA PHE A 65 6.93 5.37 -8.16
C PHE A 65 7.20 4.17 -7.23
N ILE A 66 6.73 4.24 -5.98
CA ILE A 66 6.83 3.15 -5.01
C ILE A 66 6.09 1.91 -5.53
N PHE A 67 4.89 2.08 -6.10
CA PHE A 67 4.14 0.98 -6.69
C PHE A 67 4.90 0.30 -7.81
N ALA A 68 5.47 1.07 -8.75
CA ALA A 68 6.26 0.56 -9.86
C ALA A 68 7.52 -0.16 -9.37
N LEU A 69 8.23 0.40 -8.39
CA LEU A 69 9.39 -0.25 -7.77
C LEU A 69 9.02 -1.58 -7.13
N MET A 70 7.97 -1.61 -6.29
CA MET A 70 7.50 -2.84 -5.65
C MET A 70 7.07 -3.86 -6.71
N TYR A 71 6.33 -3.44 -7.72
CA TYR A 71 5.93 -4.31 -8.82
C TYR A 71 7.14 -4.89 -9.58
N LEU A 72 8.16 -4.08 -9.87
CA LEU A 72 9.39 -4.54 -10.55
C LEU A 72 10.24 -5.47 -9.67
N LEU A 73 10.29 -5.21 -8.36
CA LEU A 73 11.05 -6.04 -7.41
C LEU A 73 10.36 -7.38 -7.14
N LEU A 74 9.04 -7.39 -6.95
CA LEU A 74 8.27 -8.62 -6.72
C LEU A 74 8.02 -9.42 -7.99
N ARG A 75 8.19 -8.83 -9.18
CA ARG A 75 8.16 -9.54 -10.46
C ARG A 75 9.56 -10.06 -10.76
N PRO A 76 9.89 -11.33 -10.47
CA PRO A 76 11.19 -11.86 -10.84
C PRO A 76 11.38 -11.66 -12.34
N PHE A 77 12.51 -11.04 -12.71
CA PHE A 77 13.03 -10.88 -14.06
C PHE A 77 13.36 -12.26 -14.70
N LYS A 78 12.47 -13.24 -14.60
CA LYS A 78 12.49 -14.50 -15.33
C LYS A 78 11.27 -14.52 -16.26
N ARG A 79 11.55 -14.54 -17.56
CA ARG A 79 10.62 -14.81 -18.66
C ARG A 79 9.61 -15.88 -18.24
N GLY A 80 8.36 -15.49 -18.06
CA GLY A 80 7.33 -16.35 -17.50
C GLY A 80 6.27 -15.52 -16.81
N CYS A 81 5.62 -14.63 -17.59
CA CYS A 81 4.44 -13.92 -17.13
C CYS A 81 3.39 -14.93 -16.64
N CYS A 82 2.43 -14.50 -15.83
CA CYS A 82 1.31 -15.29 -15.30
C CYS A 82 0.40 -15.98 -16.36
N CYS A 83 0.84 -16.03 -17.63
CA CYS A 83 0.23 -16.69 -18.77
C CYS A 83 1.22 -17.56 -19.58
N ALA A 84 2.41 -17.90 -19.06
CA ALA A 84 3.25 -18.90 -19.72
C ALA A 84 2.66 -20.30 -19.49
N GLU A 85 1.76 -20.67 -20.38
CA GLU A 85 1.31 -22.03 -20.63
C GLU A 85 2.56 -22.87 -20.90
N SER A 86 2.96 -23.66 -19.90
CA SER A 86 3.97 -24.70 -20.11
C SER A 86 3.30 -25.78 -20.94
N ASN A 87 3.57 -25.80 -22.24
CA ASN A 87 3.45 -26.98 -23.08
C ASN A 87 4.47 -28.02 -22.57
N ASP A 88 4.17 -28.62 -21.42
CA ASP A 88 4.86 -29.80 -20.96
C ASP A 88 3.80 -30.88 -20.82
N ASN A 89 3.85 -31.81 -21.78
CA ASN A 89 2.97 -32.95 -21.88
C ASN A 89 3.31 -33.91 -20.73
N THR A 90 2.69 -33.69 -19.57
CA THR A 90 2.60 -34.76 -18.56
C THR A 90 1.28 -34.64 -17.81
N GLU A 91 0.47 -35.69 -17.94
CA GLU A 91 -0.88 -35.86 -17.42
C GLU A 91 -0.98 -35.72 -15.89
N LYS A 92 -1.01 -34.49 -15.34
CA LYS A 92 -1.55 -34.20 -13.99
C LYS A 92 -2.28 -32.85 -13.98
N LYS A 93 -3.35 -32.74 -14.75
CA LYS A 93 -4.27 -31.58 -14.75
C LYS A 93 -5.16 -31.56 -13.49
N LYS A 94 -4.65 -31.08 -12.35
CA LYS A 94 -5.50 -30.51 -11.27
C LYS A 94 -4.85 -29.26 -10.67
N LYS A 95 -5.40 -28.09 -11.06
CA LYS A 95 -5.40 -26.79 -10.35
C LYS A 95 -4.04 -26.14 -10.05
N LYS A 96 -3.46 -25.46 -11.05
CA LYS A 96 -2.42 -24.44 -10.82
C LYS A 96 -2.88 -23.06 -11.31
N LYS A 97 -4.01 -22.57 -10.78
CA LYS A 97 -4.42 -21.15 -10.89
C LYS A 97 -3.55 -20.36 -9.91
N LYS A 98 -2.30 -20.06 -10.30
CA LYS A 98 -1.26 -19.48 -9.42
C LYS A 98 -1.53 -17.99 -9.12
N ASN A 99 -1.94 -17.70 -7.89
CA ASN A 99 -1.58 -16.59 -6.99
C ASN A 99 -1.32 -15.15 -7.53
N CYS A 100 -1.77 -14.78 -8.73
CA CYS A 100 -1.62 -13.43 -9.28
C CYS A 100 -2.19 -12.30 -8.37
N PRO A 101 -3.38 -12.43 -7.72
CA PRO A 101 -3.93 -11.33 -6.94
C PRO A 101 -3.18 -11.07 -5.61
N LYS A 102 -2.53 -12.08 -5.02
CA LYS A 102 -1.86 -11.93 -3.72
C LYS A 102 -0.56 -11.12 -3.83
N ALA A 103 0.17 -11.29 -4.94
CA ALA A 103 1.37 -10.50 -5.23
C ALA A 103 1.02 -9.02 -5.49
N PHE A 104 -0.02 -8.77 -6.28
CA PHE A 104 -0.50 -7.42 -6.57
C PHE A 104 -0.98 -6.69 -5.31
N ALA A 105 -1.74 -7.36 -4.45
CA ALA A 105 -2.21 -6.79 -3.18
C ALA A 105 -1.04 -6.36 -2.26
N SER A 106 0.05 -7.14 -2.24
CA SER A 106 1.23 -6.82 -1.43
C SER A 106 1.98 -5.59 -1.97
N CYS A 107 2.00 -5.38 -3.29
CA CYS A 107 2.60 -4.19 -3.91
C CYS A 107 1.84 -2.89 -3.65
N LEU A 108 0.55 -2.97 -3.32
CA LEU A 108 -0.29 -1.81 -3.02
C LEU A 108 -0.13 -1.30 -1.59
N ILE A 109 0.40 -2.11 -0.67
CA ILE A 109 0.54 -1.72 0.74
C ILE A 109 1.39 -0.44 0.86
N PRO A 110 2.60 -0.34 0.28
CA PRO A 110 3.43 0.84 0.47
C PRO A 110 2.86 2.13 -0.16
N PRO A 111 2.31 2.12 -1.39
CA PRO A 111 1.61 3.28 -1.96
C PRO A 111 0.39 3.72 -1.12
N VAL A 112 -0.39 2.79 -0.58
CA VAL A 112 -1.54 3.14 0.27
C VAL A 112 -1.08 3.77 1.58
N MET A 113 -0.02 3.22 2.19
CA MET A 113 0.57 3.80 3.40
C MET A 113 1.08 5.23 3.17
N TRP A 114 1.71 5.50 2.03
CA TRP A 114 2.13 6.86 1.64
C TRP A 114 0.97 7.85 1.67
N ILE A 115 -0.18 7.48 1.11
CA ILE A 115 -1.36 8.36 1.10
C ILE A 115 -1.88 8.62 2.52
N PHE A 116 -1.93 7.58 3.37
CA PHE A 116 -2.36 7.74 4.76
C PHE A 116 -1.44 8.67 5.54
N ILE A 117 -0.15 8.50 5.36
CA ILE A 117 0.89 9.32 5.95
C ILE A 117 0.64 10.81 5.63
N LEU A 118 0.50 11.17 4.34
CA LEU A 118 0.27 12.56 3.94
C LEU A 118 -1.07 13.13 4.46
N LEU A 119 -2.11 12.29 4.57
CA LEU A 119 -3.40 12.70 5.14
C LEU A 119 -3.29 12.98 6.64
N LEU A 120 -2.56 12.14 7.37
CA LEU A 120 -2.32 12.28 8.81
C LEU A 120 -1.41 13.47 9.13
N ASP A 121 -0.45 13.77 8.27
CA ASP A 121 0.36 14.98 8.43
C ASP A 121 -0.52 16.23 8.24
N GLY A 122 -1.21 16.31 7.09
CA GLY A 122 -2.24 17.30 6.79
C GLY A 122 -1.73 18.63 6.22
N ASP A 123 -0.43 18.90 6.29
CA ASP A 123 0.16 20.15 5.77
C ASP A 123 0.08 20.23 4.24
N TYR A 124 0.22 19.10 3.55
CA TYR A 124 0.00 18.99 2.10
C TYR A 124 -1.43 19.33 1.69
N VAL A 125 -2.42 18.83 2.44
CA VAL A 125 -3.84 19.12 2.17
C VAL A 125 -4.15 20.59 2.47
N ALA A 126 -3.60 21.13 3.56
CA ALA A 126 -3.74 22.54 3.88
C ALA A 126 -3.14 23.45 2.80
N CYS A 127 -1.96 23.11 2.26
CA CYS A 127 -1.36 23.78 1.10
C CYS A 127 -2.29 23.70 -0.12
N GLY A 128 -2.78 22.50 -0.47
CA GLY A 128 -3.66 22.31 -1.63
C GLY A 128 -5.01 23.04 -1.53
N MET A 129 -5.53 23.23 -0.32
CA MET A 129 -6.79 23.96 -0.05
C MET A 129 -6.61 25.47 0.13
N THR A 130 -5.36 25.95 0.17
CA THR A 130 -5.06 27.38 0.31
C THR A 130 -5.32 28.10 -1.01
N ASP A 131 -6.28 29.02 -1.02
CA ASP A 131 -6.70 29.80 -2.18
C ASP A 131 -6.17 31.25 -2.21
N TRP A 132 -5.35 31.64 -1.23
CA TRP A 132 -4.74 32.97 -1.15
C TRP A 132 -3.26 32.96 -1.54
N LYS A 133 -2.78 34.14 -1.95
CA LYS A 133 -1.35 34.40 -2.13
C LYS A 133 -0.70 34.72 -0.80
N GLY A 134 0.51 34.22 -0.58
CA GLY A 134 1.21 34.44 0.68
C GLY A 134 2.68 34.06 0.63
N VAL A 135 3.30 34.08 1.80
CA VAL A 135 4.66 33.63 2.03
C VAL A 135 4.62 32.43 2.97
N TYR A 136 5.33 31.37 2.61
CA TYR A 136 5.44 30.18 3.44
C TYR A 136 6.37 30.47 4.62
N VAL A 137 5.81 30.50 5.83
CA VAL A 137 6.53 30.87 7.05
C VAL A 137 6.24 29.90 8.19
N PHE A 138 7.23 29.67 9.05
CA PHE A 138 7.06 28.89 10.27
C PHE A 138 6.34 29.71 11.35
N ASP A 139 5.30 29.14 11.96
CA ASP A 139 4.55 29.77 13.05
C ASP A 139 4.80 29.04 14.37
N ASN A 140 5.54 29.68 15.28
CA ASN A 140 5.85 29.12 16.61
C ASN A 140 4.60 28.64 17.40
N PRO A 141 3.48 29.39 17.45
CA PRO A 141 2.30 28.93 18.18
C PRO A 141 1.55 27.78 17.50
N LEU A 142 1.64 27.59 16.18
CA LEU A 142 1.16 26.38 15.50
C LEU A 142 2.16 25.23 15.55
N ASN A 143 3.44 25.54 15.83
CA ASN A 143 4.58 24.64 15.66
C ASN A 143 4.62 23.99 14.26
N ARG A 144 4.18 24.74 13.25
CA ARG A 144 4.06 24.29 11.85
C ARG A 144 4.24 25.45 10.88
N SER A 145 4.62 25.14 9.66
CA SER A 145 4.72 26.10 8.57
C SER A 145 3.37 26.28 7.87
N TRP A 146 3.07 27.51 7.45
CA TRP A 146 1.82 27.82 6.76
C TRP A 146 1.98 29.00 5.79
N CYS A 147 1.01 29.16 4.90
CA CYS A 147 0.97 30.29 3.96
C CYS A 147 0.40 31.54 4.63
N LYS A 148 1.27 32.41 5.15
CA LYS A 148 0.86 33.70 5.70
C LYS A 148 0.48 34.65 4.56
N PRO A 149 -0.71 35.27 4.57
CA PRO A 149 -1.14 36.19 3.52
C PRO A 149 -0.23 37.43 3.45
N THR A 150 -0.04 37.97 2.25
CA THR A 150 0.55 39.31 2.07
C THR A 150 -0.51 40.37 2.39
N GLU A 151 -0.10 41.50 3.00
CA GLU A 151 -1.00 42.53 3.54
C GLU A 151 -2.09 42.98 2.56
N GLY A 152 -3.33 43.13 3.07
CA GLY A 152 -4.47 43.71 2.36
C GLY A 152 -5.49 42.73 1.77
N ILE A 153 -5.25 41.42 1.81
CA ILE A 153 -6.13 40.43 1.16
C ILE A 153 -7.27 39.99 2.09
N ARG A 154 -6.97 39.56 3.34
CA ARG A 154 -7.95 39.07 4.34
C ARG A 154 -7.35 39.13 5.75
N ASN A 155 -8.18 38.93 6.79
CA ASN A 155 -7.72 38.90 8.18
C ASN A 155 -6.82 37.67 8.43
N GLU A 156 -5.59 37.90 8.89
CA GLU A 156 -4.58 36.86 9.13
C GLU A 156 -5.09 35.78 10.10
N THR A 157 -5.82 36.18 11.14
CA THR A 157 -6.36 35.26 12.16
C THR A 157 -7.38 34.29 11.58
N GLU A 158 -8.29 34.78 10.73
CA GLU A 158 -9.32 33.97 10.07
C GLU A 158 -8.71 32.92 9.13
N LEU A 159 -7.71 33.33 8.33
CA LEU A 159 -6.98 32.45 7.41
C LEU A 159 -6.16 31.38 8.14
N ARG A 160 -5.59 31.76 9.28
CA ARG A 160 -4.86 30.84 10.15
C ARG A 160 -5.79 29.78 10.74
N ASP A 161 -6.97 30.17 11.20
CA ASP A 161 -7.99 29.24 11.68
C ASP A 161 -8.52 28.34 10.56
N LEU A 162 -8.63 28.86 9.33
CA LEU A 162 -9.00 28.07 8.17
C LEU A 162 -7.94 27.01 7.83
N THR A 163 -6.66 27.39 7.84
CA THR A 163 -5.54 26.45 7.68
C THR A 163 -5.61 25.33 8.73
N ARG A 164 -5.82 25.68 10.00
CA ARG A 164 -5.99 24.72 11.09
C ARG A 164 -7.17 23.77 10.82
N LYS A 165 -8.29 24.31 10.35
CA LYS A 165 -9.47 23.52 10.00
C LYS A 165 -9.16 22.51 8.89
N TYR A 166 -8.41 22.90 7.86
CA TYR A 166 -7.99 21.98 6.79
C TYR A 166 -7.07 20.88 7.29
N ILE A 167 -6.09 21.20 8.14
CA ILE A 167 -5.21 20.21 8.78
C ILE A 167 -6.04 19.20 9.57
N HIS A 168 -6.93 19.66 10.44
CA HIS A 168 -7.78 18.77 11.24
C HIS A 168 -8.72 17.94 10.39
N GLN A 169 -9.29 18.51 9.33
CA GLN A 169 -10.14 17.79 8.40
C GLN A 169 -9.36 16.69 7.66
N SER A 170 -8.12 16.97 7.25
CA SER A 170 -7.22 16.00 6.64
C SER A 170 -6.90 14.85 7.61
N GLN A 171 -6.50 15.17 8.84
CA GLN A 171 -6.19 14.20 9.88
C GLN A 171 -7.38 13.29 10.20
N LEU A 172 -8.56 13.89 10.40
CA LEU A 172 -9.79 13.16 10.64
C LEU A 172 -10.10 12.21 9.47
N SER A 173 -9.99 12.70 8.23
CA SER A 173 -10.14 11.86 7.03
C SER A 173 -9.14 10.70 7.01
N GLY A 174 -7.87 10.96 7.34
CA GLY A 174 -6.82 9.94 7.45
C GLY A 174 -7.18 8.84 8.45
N TYR A 175 -7.57 9.21 9.68
CA TYR A 175 -7.98 8.24 10.70
C TYR A 175 -9.22 7.43 10.30
N VAL A 176 -10.22 8.08 9.70
CA VAL A 176 -11.43 7.41 9.20
C VAL A 176 -11.07 6.41 8.09
N MET A 177 -10.25 6.81 7.13
CA MET A 177 -9.82 5.95 6.02
C MET A 177 -9.01 4.76 6.50
N ILE A 178 -8.08 4.95 7.44
CA ILE A 178 -7.32 3.88 8.06
C ILE A 178 -8.26 2.90 8.75
N SER A 179 -9.18 3.39 9.58
CA SER A 179 -10.15 2.54 10.29
C SER A 179 -10.98 1.70 9.33
N ILE A 180 -11.50 2.29 8.25
CA ILE A 180 -12.29 1.58 7.23
C ILE A 180 -11.43 0.48 6.57
N VAL A 181 -10.22 0.81 6.12
CA VAL A 181 -9.32 -0.15 5.46
C VAL A 181 -8.93 -1.28 6.41
N SER A 182 -8.67 -1.00 7.68
CA SER A 182 -8.39 -2.01 8.70
C SER A 182 -9.56 -2.99 8.87
N VAL A 183 -10.79 -2.49 9.00
CA VAL A 183 -11.99 -3.36 9.12
C VAL A 183 -12.17 -4.21 7.87
N LEU A 184 -12.05 -3.63 6.68
CA LEU A 184 -12.16 -4.36 5.41
C LEU A 184 -11.11 -5.46 5.29
N LEU A 185 -9.86 -5.21 5.70
CA LEU A 185 -8.79 -6.20 5.69
C LEU A 185 -9.10 -7.36 6.64
N VAL A 186 -9.53 -7.09 7.87
CA VAL A 186 -9.90 -8.12 8.86
C VAL A 186 -11.06 -8.97 8.34
N VAL A 187 -12.12 -8.34 7.82
CA VAL A 187 -13.27 -9.04 7.25
C VAL A 187 -12.85 -9.90 6.06
N SER A 188 -12.04 -9.36 5.16
CA SER A 188 -11.57 -10.08 3.97
C SER A 188 -10.73 -11.30 4.31
N VAL A 189 -9.80 -11.17 5.28
CA VAL A 189 -8.98 -12.28 5.77
C VAL A 189 -9.85 -13.31 6.49
N GLY A 190 -10.76 -12.88 7.37
CA GLY A 190 -11.67 -13.77 8.08
C GLY A 190 -12.56 -14.59 7.14
N ILE A 191 -13.13 -13.95 6.11
CA ILE A 191 -13.90 -14.62 5.06
C ILE A 191 -13.02 -15.61 4.30
N TYR A 192 -11.80 -15.21 3.90
CA TYR A 192 -10.89 -16.08 3.16
C TYR A 192 -10.49 -17.33 3.96
N ASP A 193 -10.16 -17.17 5.24
CA ASP A 193 -9.80 -18.27 6.13
C ASP A 193 -10.99 -19.18 6.43
N GLY A 194 -12.20 -18.60 6.60
CA GLY A 194 -13.45 -19.34 6.72
C GLY A 194 -13.73 -20.21 5.49
N TYR A 195 -13.64 -19.64 4.27
CA TYR A 195 -13.79 -20.39 3.02
C TYR A 195 -12.74 -21.49 2.88
N LYS A 196 -11.49 -21.21 3.26
CA LYS A 196 -10.40 -22.20 3.20
C LYS A 196 -10.67 -23.38 4.14
N LYS A 197 -11.15 -23.11 5.36
CA LYS A 197 -11.50 -24.15 6.34
C LYS A 197 -12.60 -25.07 5.82
N LEU A 198 -13.70 -24.52 5.30
CA LEU A 198 -14.81 -25.30 4.73
C LEU A 198 -14.38 -26.20 3.56
N LYS A 199 -13.52 -25.68 2.68
CA LYS A 199 -13.02 -26.42 1.52
C LYS A 199 -12.02 -27.52 1.88
N GLY A 200 -11.27 -27.34 2.97
CA GLY A 200 -10.39 -28.37 3.54
C GLY A 200 -11.19 -29.56 4.05
N THR A 201 -12.29 -29.32 4.77
CA THR A 201 -13.13 -30.38 5.35
C THR A 201 -13.89 -31.19 4.30
N ALA A 202 -14.37 -30.54 3.22
CA ALA A 202 -15.04 -31.23 2.11
C ALA A 202 -14.08 -32.11 1.26
N GLY A 203 -12.77 -31.82 1.26
CA GLY A 203 -11.76 -32.64 0.59
C GLY A 203 -11.44 -33.94 1.33
N THR A 204 -11.63 -33.98 2.65
CA THR A 204 -11.33 -35.16 3.48
C THR A 204 -12.46 -36.21 3.42
N GLN A 205 -13.71 -35.81 3.21
CA GLN A 205 -14.83 -36.77 3.10
C GLN A 205 -14.81 -37.60 1.80
N ASN A 206 -14.32 -37.04 0.68
CA ASN A 206 -14.22 -37.79 -0.59
C ASN A 206 -13.05 -38.82 -0.64
N GLY A 207 -12.15 -38.81 0.35
CA GLY A 207 -11.07 -39.81 0.45
C GLY A 207 -11.41 -41.01 1.34
N GLY A 208 -12.48 -40.92 2.14
CA GLY A 208 -12.89 -41.96 3.10
C GLY A 208 -13.93 -42.94 2.57
N GLN A 209 -14.69 -42.57 1.53
CA GLN A 209 -15.79 -43.38 1.02
C GLN A 209 -15.34 -44.41 -0.03
N SER A 210 -14.24 -44.14 -0.76
CA SER A 210 -13.67 -45.10 -1.73
C SER A 210 -12.93 -46.26 -1.05
N ARG A 211 -12.47 -46.11 0.20
CA ARG A 211 -11.68 -47.14 0.89
C ARG A 211 -12.54 -48.16 1.67
N ARG A 212 -13.85 -47.89 1.86
CA ARG A 212 -14.78 -48.86 2.47
C ARG A 212 -15.39 -49.83 1.47
N GLN A 213 -15.57 -49.45 0.20
CA GLN A 213 -16.10 -50.37 -0.81
C GLN A 213 -15.08 -51.46 -1.21
N ASP A 214 -13.78 -51.18 -1.16
CA ASP A 214 -12.74 -52.19 -1.44
C ASP A 214 -12.60 -53.25 -0.32
N GLN A 215 -13.02 -52.93 0.91
CA GLN A 215 -12.88 -53.82 2.06
C GLN A 215 -14.07 -54.78 2.21
N GLU A 216 -15.27 -54.40 1.74
CA GLU A 216 -16.45 -55.27 1.72
C GLU A 216 -16.41 -56.32 0.59
N GLN A 217 -15.68 -56.06 -0.51
CA GLN A 217 -15.51 -57.01 -1.61
C GLN A 217 -14.47 -58.12 -1.34
N SER A 218 -13.67 -57.98 -0.28
CA SER A 218 -12.62 -58.94 0.07
C SER A 218 -13.09 -60.03 1.06
N GLU A 219 -14.23 -59.83 1.75
CA GLU A 219 -14.80 -60.81 2.69
C GLU A 219 -15.83 -61.76 2.07
N GLU A 220 -16.32 -61.50 0.84
CA GLU A 220 -17.22 -62.43 0.11
C GLU A 220 -16.48 -63.46 -0.76
N GLN A 221 -15.14 -63.52 -0.72
CA GLN A 221 -14.33 -64.49 -1.46
C GLN A 221 -13.51 -65.45 -0.58
N LEU A 222 -13.84 -65.58 0.70
CA LEU A 222 -13.29 -66.63 1.59
C LEU A 222 -14.37 -67.59 2.09
#